data_AF-A0A2M7V246-F1
#
_entry.id   AF-A0A2M7V246-F1
#
_cell.length_a   1.000
_cell.length_b   1.000
_cell.length_c   1.000
_cell.angle_alpha   90.00
_cell.angle_beta   90.00
_cell.angle_gamma   90.00
#
_symmetry.space_group_name_H-M   'P 1'
#
loop_
_entity.id
_entity.type
_entity.pdbx_description
1 polymer ?
#
loop_
_entity_poly.entity_id
_entity_poly.type
_entity_poly.pdbx_seq_one_letter_code
_entity_poly.pdbx_strand_id
1 'polypeptide(L)'
;MGEIKPNEVYTTAEVETLLKVSKSTVKRLIKKGLIRTNKIGGQYRILGHELLRMLSPDVDKKATNAYKSIKEKTKKRVKNW
;
A
#
# COMPACT_ATOMS: atom_id res chain seq x y z
N MET A 1 9.33 -2.93 16.40
CA MET A 1 8.36 -3.84 15.75
C MET A 1 7.30 -2.95 15.11
N GLY A 2 7.22 -2.94 13.78
CA GLY A 2 6.63 -1.82 13.03
C GLY A 2 5.18 -2.07 12.65
N GLU A 3 4.33 -1.11 12.98
CA GLU A 3 3.01 -0.96 12.36
C GLU A 3 3.18 -0.66 10.86
N ILE A 4 2.33 -1.23 10.01
CA ILE A 4 2.30 -0.89 8.58
C ILE A 4 1.52 0.43 8.44
N LYS A 5 2.22 1.51 8.08
CA LYS A 5 1.60 2.81 7.84
C LYS A 5 0.96 2.85 6.45
N PRO A 6 -0.33 3.17 6.32
CA PRO A 6 -1.03 3.12 5.03
C PRO A 6 -0.40 3.97 3.92
N ASN A 7 0.14 5.14 4.27
CA ASN A 7 0.65 6.12 3.31
C ASN A 7 2.18 6.08 3.13
N GLU A 8 2.86 5.13 3.76
CA GLU A 8 4.30 4.98 3.66
C GLU A 8 4.67 4.04 2.50
N VAL A 9 5.84 4.27 1.90
CA VAL A 9 6.34 3.46 0.78
C VAL A 9 7.44 2.54 1.29
N TYR A 10 7.28 1.25 1.05
CA TYR A 10 8.20 0.21 1.45
C TYR A 10 8.92 -0.39 0.25
N THR A 11 10.17 -0.77 0.47
CA THR A 11 11.00 -1.61 -0.40
C THR A 11 10.65 -3.09 -0.20
N THR A 12 11.08 -3.96 -1.12
CA THR A 12 10.86 -5.41 -0.96
C THR A 12 11.55 -6.00 0.26
N ALA A 13 12.67 -5.41 0.70
CA ALA A 13 13.40 -5.86 1.88
C ALA A 13 12.65 -5.48 3.16
N GLU A 14 12.11 -4.27 3.24
CA GLU A 14 11.28 -3.86 4.39
C GLU A 14 10.00 -4.70 4.46
N VAL A 15 9.37 -4.99 3.32
CA VAL A 15 8.19 -5.88 3.28
C VAL A 15 8.53 -7.30 3.72
N GLU A 16 9.73 -7.81 3.38
CA GLU A 16 10.24 -9.09 3.87
C GLU A 16 10.26 -9.13 5.41
N THR A 17 10.83 -8.09 6.01
CA THR A 17 10.92 -7.94 7.47
C THR A 17 9.54 -7.73 8.12
N LEU A 18 8.68 -6.89 7.54
CA LEU A 18 7.35 -6.58 8.06
C LEU A 18 6.42 -7.80 8.05
N LEU A 19 6.40 -8.54 6.93
CA LEU A 19 5.53 -9.69 6.75
C LEU A 19 6.14 -11.00 7.30
N LYS A 20 7.42 -10.98 7.67
CA LYS A 20 8.17 -12.16 8.15
C LYS A 20 8.11 -13.34 7.17
N VAL A 21 8.23 -13.04 5.88
CA VAL A 21 8.26 -14.05 4.80
C VAL A 21 9.55 -13.90 4.01
N SER A 22 9.97 -14.93 3.28
CA SER A 22 11.17 -14.86 2.46
C SER A 22 11.04 -13.89 1.27
N LYS A 23 12.17 -13.34 0.81
CA LYS A 23 12.26 -12.55 -0.44
C LYS A 23 11.61 -13.21 -1.65
N SER A 24 11.73 -14.53 -1.79
CA SER A 24 11.12 -15.29 -2.90
C SER A 24 9.60 -15.28 -2.80
N THR A 25 9.05 -15.31 -1.58
CA THR A 25 7.62 -15.19 -1.33
C THR A 25 7.12 -13.79 -1.66
N VAL A 26 7.82 -12.73 -1.22
CA VAL A 26 7.46 -11.35 -1.61
C VAL A 26 7.42 -11.20 -3.13
N LYS A 27 8.44 -11.68 -3.84
CA LYS A 27 8.47 -11.66 -5.32
C LYS A 27 7.31 -12.44 -5.94
N ARG A 28 6.95 -13.60 -5.39
CA ARG A 28 5.82 -14.41 -5.86
C ARG A 28 4.49 -13.69 -5.66
N LEU A 29 4.29 -13.01 -4.53
CA LEU A 29 3.10 -12.20 -4.26
C LEU A 29 2.96 -11.04 -5.26
N ILE A 30 4.07 -10.36 -5.57
CA ILE A 30 4.11 -9.31 -6.60
C ILE A 30 3.76 -9.89 -7.98
N LYS A 31 4.40 -11.00 -8.37
CA LYS A 31 4.14 -11.65 -9.67
C LYS A 31 2.70 -12.13 -9.84
N LYS A 32 2.06 -12.59 -8.75
CA LYS A 32 0.65 -13.00 -8.73
C LYS A 32 -0.33 -11.82 -8.63
N GLY A 33 0.17 -10.57 -8.54
CA GLY A 33 -0.67 -9.38 -8.44
C GLY A 33 -1.36 -9.19 -7.08
N LEU A 34 -0.97 -9.96 -6.06
CA LEU A 34 -1.54 -9.85 -4.70
C LEU A 34 -1.07 -8.56 -4.00
N ILE A 35 0.18 -8.17 -4.24
CA ILE A 35 0.74 -6.89 -3.82
C ILE A 35 0.93 -6.04 -5.08
N ARG A 36 0.22 -4.91 -5.21
CA ARG A 36 0.49 -3.98 -6.31
C ARG A 36 1.70 -3.14 -5.96
N THR A 37 2.51 -2.90 -6.98
CA THR A 37 3.81 -2.25 -6.83
C THR A 37 4.05 -1.31 -8.00
N ASN A 38 4.88 -0.30 -7.76
CA ASN A 38 5.43 0.53 -8.82
C ASN A 38 6.93 0.24 -8.94
N LYS A 39 7.44 0.20 -10.17
CA LYS A 39 8.88 0.13 -10.41
C LYS A 39 9.45 1.54 -10.53
N ILE A 40 10.42 1.87 -9.68
CA ILE A 40 11.14 3.14 -9.69
C ILE A 40 12.63 2.82 -9.63
N GLY A 41 13.40 3.26 -10.62
CA GLY A 41 14.84 2.97 -10.71
C GLY A 41 15.17 1.48 -10.73
N GLY A 42 14.34 0.65 -11.37
CA GLY A 42 14.51 -0.80 -11.43
C GLY A 42 14.12 -1.57 -10.16
N GLN A 43 13.75 -0.87 -9.09
CA GLN A 43 13.32 -1.48 -7.83
C GLN A 43 11.81 -1.39 -7.64
N TYR A 44 11.24 -2.36 -6.94
CA TYR A 44 9.83 -2.32 -6.54
C TYR A 44 9.64 -1.40 -5.32
N ARG A 45 8.55 -0.63 -5.36
CA ARG A 45 8.04 0.21 -4.28
C ARG A 45 6.59 -0.14 -4.02
N ILE A 46 6.26 -0.35 -2.76
CA ILE A 46 4.98 -0.89 -2.30
C ILE A 46 4.38 0.12 -1.34
N LEU A 47 3.18 0.61 -1.63
CA LEU A 47 2.46 1.48 -0.70
C LEU A 47 1.91 0.63 0.47
N GLY A 48 2.04 1.10 1.70
CA GLY A 48 1.56 0.35 2.88
C GLY A 48 0.08 -0.03 2.80
N HIS A 49 -0.75 0.82 2.21
CA HIS A 49 -2.15 0.54 1.90
C HIS A 49 -2.33 -0.76 1.09
N GLU A 50 -1.43 -1.05 0.14
CA GLU A 50 -1.49 -2.28 -0.66
C GLU A 50 -1.20 -3.54 0.17
N LEU A 51 -0.30 -3.43 1.16
CA LEU A 51 -0.04 -4.51 2.11
C LEU A 51 -1.26 -4.73 3.02
N LEU A 52 -1.84 -3.66 3.54
CA LEU A 52 -3.03 -3.72 4.38
C LEU A 52 -4.21 -4.32 3.62
N ARG A 53 -4.40 -3.97 2.34
CA ARG A 53 -5.41 -4.60 1.47
C ARG A 53 -5.27 -6.11 1.40
N MET A 54 -4.05 -6.59 1.23
CA MET A 54 -3.78 -8.02 1.12
C MET A 54 -4.02 -8.74 2.46
N LEU A 55 -3.69 -8.11 3.59
CA LEU A 55 -3.75 -8.74 4.92
C LEU A 55 -5.14 -8.66 5.58
N SER A 56 -5.87 -7.57 5.37
CA SER A 56 -7.19 -7.36 5.98
C SER A 56 -8.07 -6.45 5.11
N PRO A 57 -9.09 -7.00 4.44
CA PRO A 57 -10.06 -6.23 3.66
C PRO A 57 -10.80 -5.16 4.48
N ASP A 58 -10.94 -5.34 5.79
CA ASP A 58 -11.64 -4.37 6.65
C ASP A 58 -10.75 -3.17 7.01
N VAL A 59 -9.46 -3.40 7.26
CA VAL A 59 -8.47 -2.32 7.45
C VAL A 59 -8.32 -1.51 6.17
N ASP A 60 -8.37 -2.18 5.02
CA ASP A 60 -8.38 -1.55 3.71
C ASP A 60 -9.57 -0.62 3.47
N LYS A 61 -10.80 -1.08 3.81
CA LYS A 61 -12.01 -0.26 3.69
C LYS A 61 -11.88 1.03 4.50
N LYS A 62 -11.35 0.97 5.73
CA LYS A 62 -11.13 2.17 6.56
C LYS A 62 -10.15 3.15 5.90
N ALA A 63 -8.99 2.68 5.43
CA ALA A 63 -7.99 3.51 4.77
C ALA A 63 -8.52 4.12 3.45
N THR A 64 -9.23 3.31 2.65
CA THR A 64 -9.86 3.74 1.41
C THR A 64 -10.92 4.81 1.65
N ASN A 65 -11.76 4.63 2.68
CA ASN A 65 -12.79 5.60 3.03
C ASN A 65 -12.18 6.93 3.50
N ALA A 66 -11.10 6.89 4.27
CA ALA A 66 -10.35 8.08 4.68
C ALA A 66 -9.83 8.84 3.44
N TYR A 67 -9.14 8.16 2.53
CA TYR A 67 -8.63 8.76 1.30
C TYR A 67 -9.75 9.34 0.41
N LYS A 68 -10.84 8.59 0.19
CA LYS A 68 -12.01 9.05 -0.58
C LYS A 68 -12.62 10.31 0.04
N SER A 69 -12.76 10.36 1.35
CA SER A 69 -13.34 11.53 2.03
C SER A 69 -12.52 12.80 1.82
N ILE A 70 -11.18 12.68 1.85
CA ILE A 70 -10.26 13.79 1.60
C ILE A 70 -10.35 14.21 0.13
N LYS A 71 -10.30 13.26 -0.81
CA LYS A 71 -10.40 13.52 -2.25
C LYS A 71 -11.69 14.25 -2.61
N GLU A 72 -12.82 13.81 -2.08
CA GLU A 72 -14.12 14.45 -2.34
C GLU A 72 -14.20 15.86 -1.76
N LYS A 73 -13.67 16.09 -0.55
CA LYS A 73 -13.57 17.44 0.03
C LYS A 73 -12.73 18.37 -0.84
N THR A 74 -11.56 17.91 -1.29
CA THR A 74 -10.68 18.68 -2.18
C THR A 74 -11.38 18.99 -3.50
N LYS A 75 -12.02 17.99 -4.13
CA LYS A 75 -12.76 18.17 -5.37
C LYS A 75 -13.88 19.20 -5.25
N LYS A 76 -14.64 19.17 -4.14
CA LYS A 76 -15.68 20.18 -3.86
C LYS A 76 -15.10 21.58 -3.69
N ARG A 77 -13.96 21.71 -3.00
CA ARG A 77 -13.32 23.02 -2.77
C ARG A 77 -12.76 23.61 -4.06
N VAL A 78 -12.14 22.80 -4.90
CA VAL A 78 -11.61 23.21 -6.21
C VAL A 78 -12.72 23.54 -7.21
N LYS A 79 -13.91 22.93 -7.10
CA LYS A 79 -15.05 23.24 -7.98
C LYS A 79 -15.59 24.67 -7.77
N ASN A 80 -15.41 25.22 -6.58
CA ASN A 80 -15.89 26.56 -6.20
C ASN A 80 -14.76 27.61 -6.18
N TRP A 81 -13.60 27.27 -6.74
CA TRP A 81 -12.45 28.15 -6.94
C TRP A 81 -12.38 28.53 -8.42
#